data_AF-A0A535KDJ2-F1
#
_entry.id   AF-A0A535KDJ2-F1
#
_cell.length_a   1.000
_cell.length_b   1.000
_cell.length_c   1.000
_cell.angle_alpha   90.00
_cell.angle_beta   90.00
_cell.angle_gamma   90.00
#
_symmetry.space_group_name_H-M   'P 1'
#
loop_
_entity.id
_entity.type
_entity.pdbx_description
1 polymer ?
#
loop_
_entity_poly.entity_id
_entity_poly.type
_entity_poly.pdbx_seq_one_letter_code
_entity_poly.pdbx_strand_id
1 'polypeptide(L)'
;MRIAVLVLTGVIVALLGVLLGAWWTPFFVGAALGLLIERPAVAIPLGTVSGLLAWLLPLAGAQLRYGLGQTSISLAEIMGFDHQGALPVVLTLFVGTLLGLTGAWLACAVRMLVRPQPR
;
A
#
# COMPACT_ATOMS: atom_id res chain seq x y z
N MET A 1 -21.92 5.11 0.66
CA MET A 1 -21.33 5.81 -0.51
C MET A 1 -20.09 6.63 -0.17
N ARG A 2 -20.13 7.55 0.83
CA ARG A 2 -18.97 8.44 1.15
C ARG A 2 -17.63 7.71 1.39
N ILE A 3 -17.64 6.64 2.18
CA ILE A 3 -16.41 5.85 2.47
C ILE A 3 -15.89 5.15 1.21
N ALA A 4 -16.77 4.55 0.40
CA ALA A 4 -16.37 3.88 -0.83
C ALA A 4 -15.70 4.86 -1.81
N VAL A 5 -16.25 6.07 -1.96
CA VAL A 5 -15.64 7.12 -2.79
C VAL A 5 -14.28 7.54 -2.23
N LEU A 6 -14.16 7.74 -0.91
CA LEU A 6 -12.88 8.08 -0.26
C LEU A 6 -11.81 7.02 -0.50
N VAL A 7 -12.16 5.74 -0.31
CA VAL A 7 -11.24 4.61 -0.52
C VAL A 7 -10.85 4.53 -1.99
N LEU A 8 -11.82 4.63 -2.91
CA LEU A 8 -11.55 4.59 -4.35
C LEU A 8 -10.61 5.71 -4.78
N THR A 9 -10.88 6.94 -4.36
CA THR A 9 -10.01 8.09 -4.64
C THR A 9 -8.62 7.90 -4.04
N GLY A 10 -8.54 7.40 -2.80
CA GLY A 10 -7.26 7.09 -2.15
C GLY A 10 -6.44 6.05 -2.94
N VAL A 11 -7.08 4.96 -3.36
CA VAL A 11 -6.43 3.92 -4.18
C VAL A 11 -5.95 4.50 -5.52
N ILE A 12 -6.76 5.33 -6.18
CA ILE A 12 -6.38 5.99 -7.44
C ILE A 12 -5.15 6.89 -7.21
N VAL A 13 -5.14 7.71 -6.15
CA VAL A 13 -4.01 8.58 -5.82
C VAL A 13 -2.75 7.78 -5.51
N ALA A 14 -2.86 6.72 -4.71
CA ALA A 14 -1.72 5.84 -4.39
C ALA A 14 -1.16 5.21 -5.66
N LEU A 15 -2.04 4.66 -6.52
CA LEU A 15 -1.69 4.03 -7.77
C LEU A 15 -1.01 4.99 -8.75
N LEU A 16 -1.57 6.19 -8.94
CA LEU A 16 -0.95 7.21 -9.79
C LEU A 16 0.43 7.61 -9.26
N GLY A 17 0.57 7.77 -7.94
CA GLY A 17 1.87 8.02 -7.31
C GLY A 17 2.90 6.94 -7.61
N VAL A 18 2.54 5.66 -7.42
CA VAL A 18 3.42 4.53 -7.72
C VAL A 18 3.81 4.50 -9.21
N LEU A 19 2.84 4.72 -10.11
CA LEU A 19 3.10 4.76 -11.56
C LEU A 19 4.02 5.92 -11.98
N LEU A 20 4.00 7.03 -11.23
CA LEU A 20 4.88 8.18 -11.43
C LEU A 20 6.23 8.04 -10.69
N GLY A 21 6.51 6.90 -10.06
CA GLY A 21 7.75 6.63 -9.32
C GLY A 21 7.77 7.11 -7.87
N ALA A 22 6.68 7.73 -7.39
CA ALA A 22 6.51 8.11 -5.99
C ALA A 22 6.06 6.89 -5.15
N TRP A 23 6.99 5.95 -4.94
CA TRP A 23 6.75 4.69 -4.24
C TRP A 23 6.21 4.82 -2.80
N TRP A 24 6.40 6.00 -2.19
CA TRP A 24 5.96 6.34 -0.84
C TRP A 24 4.49 6.78 -0.74
N THR A 25 3.78 6.99 -1.86
CA THR A 25 2.38 7.47 -1.81
C THR A 25 1.40 6.59 -1.04
N PRO A 26 1.51 5.25 -0.99
CA PRO A 26 0.62 4.43 -0.17
C PRO A 26 0.62 4.82 1.31
N PHE A 27 1.75 5.31 1.84
CA PHE A 27 1.84 5.77 3.22
C PHE A 27 0.95 6.98 3.49
N PHE A 28 1.03 8.02 2.64
CA PHE A 28 0.22 9.22 2.84
C PHE A 28 -1.27 8.97 2.57
N VAL A 29 -1.60 8.06 1.65
CA VAL A 29 -2.99 7.62 1.46
C VAL A 29 -3.49 6.86 2.69
N GLY A 30 -2.69 5.93 3.23
CA GLY A 30 -2.97 5.26 4.49
C GLY A 30 -3.20 6.26 5.62
N ALA A 31 -2.32 7.26 5.77
CA ALA A 31 -2.44 8.32 6.77
C ALA A 31 -3.71 9.16 6.58
N ALA A 32 -4.04 9.55 5.35
CA ALA A 32 -5.26 10.29 5.04
C ALA A 32 -6.51 9.46 5.41
N LEU A 33 -6.56 8.18 5.05
CA LEU A 33 -7.64 7.27 5.46
C LEU A 33 -7.71 7.14 6.98
N GLY A 34 -6.55 6.99 7.63
CA GLY A 34 -6.38 6.97 9.07
C GLY A 34 -6.95 8.19 9.76
N LEU A 35 -6.80 9.40 9.19
CA LEU A 35 -7.34 10.66 9.72
C LEU A 35 -8.83 10.85 9.42
N LEU A 36 -9.29 10.49 8.22
CA LEU A 36 -10.64 10.74 7.73
C LEU A 36 -11.68 9.71 8.19
N ILE A 37 -11.24 8.48 8.50
CA ILE A 37 -12.11 7.40 8.98
C ILE A 37 -11.96 7.31 10.51
N GLU A 38 -13.06 7.59 11.21
CA GLU A 38 -13.07 7.69 12.67
C GLU A 38 -12.74 6.37 13.36
N ARG A 39 -13.24 5.24 12.83
CA ARG A 39 -13.06 3.90 13.41
C ARG A 39 -11.72 3.31 12.98
N PRO A 40 -10.73 3.15 13.89
CA PRO A 40 -9.43 2.58 13.54
C PRO A 40 -9.53 1.14 13.01
N ALA A 41 -10.46 0.37 13.56
CA ALA A 41 -10.78 -1.00 13.10
C ALA A 41 -11.22 -1.08 11.63
N VAL A 42 -11.64 0.05 11.04
CA VAL A 42 -11.99 0.16 9.61
C VAL A 42 -10.89 0.88 8.83
N ALA A 43 -10.34 1.95 9.39
CA ALA A 43 -9.32 2.77 8.73
C ALA A 43 -8.03 1.98 8.43
N ILE A 44 -7.57 1.19 9.40
CA ILE A 44 -6.30 0.44 9.28
C ILE A 44 -6.39 -0.63 8.19
N PRO A 45 -7.39 -1.54 8.17
CA PRO A 45 -7.54 -2.49 7.07
C PRO A 45 -7.67 -1.84 5.69
N LEU A 46 -8.40 -0.72 5.59
CA LEU A 46 -8.53 -0.01 4.32
C LEU A 46 -7.21 0.61 3.85
N GLY A 47 -6.42 1.16 4.77
CA GLY A 47 -5.05 1.61 4.49
C GLY A 47 -4.18 0.47 3.96
N THR A 48 -4.19 -0.67 4.64
CA THR A 48 -3.48 -1.90 4.24
C THR A 48 -3.86 -2.35 2.84
N VAL A 49 -5.16 -2.49 2.55
CA VAL A 49 -5.66 -2.91 1.24
C VAL A 49 -5.31 -1.88 0.17
N SER A 50 -5.39 -0.59 0.47
CA SER A 50 -5.03 0.45 -0.50
C SER A 50 -3.55 0.37 -0.91
N GLY A 51 -2.65 0.11 0.04
CA GLY A 51 -1.22 -0.04 -0.25
C GLY A 51 -0.89 -1.33 -0.99
N LEU A 52 -1.59 -2.43 -0.70
CA LEU A 52 -1.48 -3.66 -1.47
C LEU A 52 -1.92 -3.44 -2.94
N LEU A 53 -3.09 -2.83 -3.15
CA LEU A 53 -3.64 -2.60 -4.49
C LEU A 53 -2.77 -1.65 -5.32
N ALA A 54 -2.20 -0.62 -4.69
CA ALA A 54 -1.33 0.34 -5.36
C ALA A 54 -0.09 -0.30 -6.00
N TRP A 55 0.39 -1.43 -5.45
CA TRP A 55 1.52 -2.19 -6.01
C TRP A 55 1.08 -3.39 -6.83
N LEU A 56 0.01 -4.09 -6.41
CA LEU A 56 -0.49 -5.26 -7.11
C LEU A 56 -0.97 -4.92 -8.52
N LEU A 57 -1.69 -3.82 -8.70
CA LEU A 57 -2.25 -3.47 -10.01
C LEU A 57 -1.17 -3.14 -11.05
N PRO A 58 -0.15 -2.30 -10.76
CA PRO A 58 0.97 -2.10 -11.68
C PRO A 58 1.76 -3.38 -11.97
N LEU A 59 2.04 -4.21 -10.96
CA LEU A 59 2.76 -5.47 -11.14
C LEU A 59 1.98 -6.46 -12.01
N ALA A 60 0.68 -6.62 -11.76
CA ALA A 60 -0.20 -7.45 -12.58
C ALA A 60 -0.28 -6.91 -14.02
N GLY A 61 -0.39 -5.59 -14.18
CA GLY A 61 -0.39 -4.95 -15.50
C GLY A 61 0.92 -5.18 -16.27
N ALA A 62 2.07 -5.07 -15.58
CA ALA A 62 3.37 -5.32 -16.18
C ALA A 62 3.59 -6.81 -16.49
N GLN A 63 3.11 -7.73 -15.65
CA GLN A 63 3.13 -9.17 -15.92
C GLN A 63 2.34 -9.50 -17.19
N LEU A 64 1.13 -8.95 -17.33
CA LEU A 64 0.27 -9.20 -18.49
C LEU A 64 0.82 -8.59 -19.79
N ARG A 65 1.55 -7.47 -19.71
CA ARG A 65 2.09 -6.78 -20.89
C ARG A 65 3.48 -7.27 -21.32
N TYR A 66 4.33 -7.59 -20.36
CA TYR A 66 5.77 -7.78 -20.61
C TYR A 66 6.31 -9.13 -20.15
N GLY A 67 5.57 -9.89 -19.33
CA GLY A 67 6.07 -11.13 -18.73
C GLY A 67 7.24 -10.89 -17.78
N LEU A 68 6.94 -10.61 -16.51
CA LEU A 68 7.94 -10.28 -15.48
C LEU A 68 8.74 -11.49 -14.96
N GLY A 69 8.47 -12.71 -15.44
CA GLY A 69 9.08 -13.93 -14.90
C GLY A 69 10.61 -13.92 -14.94
N GLN A 70 11.20 -13.56 -16.09
CA GLN A 70 12.65 -13.49 -16.20
C GLN A 70 13.23 -12.33 -15.38
N THR A 71 12.57 -11.17 -15.43
CA THR A 71 12.98 -10.00 -14.65
C THR A 71 12.97 -10.28 -13.15
N SER A 72 11.97 -11.00 -12.65
CA SER A 72 11.88 -11.32 -11.23
C SER A 72 12.89 -12.36 -10.80
N ILE A 73 13.23 -13.34 -11.65
CA ILE A 73 14.33 -14.29 -11.41
C ILE A 73 15.66 -13.56 -11.33
N SER A 74 15.95 -12.69 -12.30
CA SER A 74 17.18 -11.89 -12.29
C SER A 74 17.27 -10.96 -11.06
N LEU A 75 16.15 -10.37 -10.64
CA LEU A 75 16.10 -9.60 -9.39
C LEU A 75 16.37 -10.50 -8.16
N ALA A 76 15.82 -11.70 -8.13
CA ALA A 76 16.04 -12.64 -7.03
C ALA A 76 17.52 -13.05 -6.94
N GLU A 77 18.20 -13.27 -8.07
CA GLU A 77 19.65 -13.52 -8.10
C GLU A 77 20.46 -12.34 -7.52
N ILE A 78 20.15 -11.11 -7.96
CA ILE A 78 20.81 -9.89 -7.45
C ILE A 78 20.60 -9.74 -5.95
N MET A 79 19.41 -10.09 -5.45
CA MET A 79 19.07 -10.04 -4.02
C MET A 79 19.64 -11.22 -3.21
N GLY A 80 20.27 -12.21 -3.86
CA GLY A 80 20.84 -13.39 -3.19
C GLY A 80 19.83 -14.49 -2.83
N PHE A 81 18.69 -14.53 -3.52
CA PHE A 81 17.58 -15.47 -3.26
C PHE A 81 17.54 -16.70 -4.18
N ASP A 82 18.66 -17.03 -4.82
CA ASP A 82 18.86 -18.28 -5.57
C ASP A 82 17.73 -18.58 -6.58
N HIS A 83 17.52 -17.64 -7.51
CA HIS A 83 16.54 -17.70 -8.62
C HIS A 83 15.06 -17.74 -8.22
N GLN A 84 14.72 -17.54 -6.94
CA GLN A 84 13.34 -17.51 -6.46
C GLN A 84 12.62 -16.21 -6.86
N GLY A 85 12.24 -16.08 -8.13
CA GLY A 85 11.60 -14.88 -8.69
C GLY A 85 10.27 -14.47 -8.02
N ALA A 86 9.66 -15.35 -7.24
CA ALA A 86 8.49 -15.00 -6.42
C ALA A 86 8.84 -14.05 -5.26
N LEU A 87 10.04 -14.15 -4.68
CA LEU A 87 10.42 -13.37 -3.51
C LEU A 87 10.46 -11.86 -3.76
N PRO A 88 11.08 -11.33 -4.83
CA PRO A 88 11.01 -9.90 -5.14
C PRO A 88 9.59 -9.37 -5.27
N VAL A 89 8.68 -10.15 -5.88
CA VAL A 89 7.27 -9.77 -6.06
C VAL A 89 6.56 -9.72 -4.70
N VAL A 90 6.71 -10.77 -3.88
CA VAL A 90 6.11 -10.84 -2.54
C VAL A 90 6.63 -9.70 -1.66
N LEU A 91 7.94 -9.44 -1.66
CA LEU A 91 8.54 -8.35 -0.91
C LEU A 91 8.01 -6.99 -1.35
N THR A 92 7.85 -6.77 -2.66
CA THR A 92 7.30 -5.51 -3.19
C THR A 92 5.87 -5.28 -2.72
N LEU A 93 5.02 -6.31 -2.82
CA LEU A 93 3.65 -6.25 -2.31
C LEU A 93 3.62 -6.06 -0.79
N PHE A 94 4.52 -6.72 -0.06
CA PHE A 94 4.62 -6.62 1.38
C PHE A 94 5.02 -5.20 1.82
N VAL A 95 6.02 -4.59 1.17
CA VAL A 95 6.41 -3.20 1.42
C VAL A 95 5.24 -2.25 1.14
N GLY A 96 4.55 -2.40 0.01
CA GLY A 96 3.37 -1.61 -0.32
C GLY A 96 2.26 -1.71 0.73
N THR A 97 2.01 -2.93 1.20
CA THR A 97 1.03 -3.24 2.24
C THR A 97 1.40 -2.59 3.58
N LEU A 98 2.68 -2.69 3.98
CA LEU A 98 3.20 -2.07 5.19
C LEU A 98 3.14 -0.55 5.14
N LEU A 99 3.41 0.09 4.00
CA LEU A 99 3.29 1.53 3.85
C LEU A 99 1.85 2.00 4.14
N GLY A 100 0.86 1.37 3.51
CA GLY A 100 -0.55 1.68 3.75
C GLY A 100 -0.98 1.44 5.20
N LEU A 101 -0.57 0.30 5.76
CA LEU A 101 -0.84 -0.08 7.16
C LEU A 101 -0.25 0.94 8.14
N THR A 102 1.05 1.24 8.00
CA THR A 102 1.79 2.10 8.92
C THR A 102 1.29 3.53 8.86
N GLY A 103 0.98 4.05 7.67
CA GLY A 103 0.36 5.37 7.51
C GLY A 103 -0.98 5.46 8.25
N ALA A 104 -1.87 4.48 8.02
CA ALA A 104 -3.19 4.47 8.66
C ALA A 104 -3.10 4.30 10.19
N TRP A 105 -2.23 3.41 10.65
CA TRP A 105 -1.97 3.20 12.07
C TRP A 105 -1.44 4.46 12.75
N LEU A 106 -0.42 5.11 12.16
CA LEU A 106 0.19 6.32 12.71
C LEU A 106 -0.82 7.44 12.84
N ALA A 107 -1.61 7.69 11.80
CA ALA A 107 -2.67 8.70 11.83
C ALA A 107 -3.74 8.41 12.89
N CYS A 108 -4.15 7.14 13.04
CA CYS A 108 -5.08 6.75 14.10
C CYS A 108 -4.49 6.98 15.49
N ALA A 109 -3.23 6.59 15.72
CA ALA A 109 -2.55 6.76 16.99
C ALA A 109 -2.40 8.25 17.36
N VAL A 110 -1.95 9.09 16.43
CA VAL A 110 -1.83 10.54 16.62
C VAL A 110 -3.19 11.15 17.00
N ARG A 111 -4.27 10.76 16.30
CA ARG A 111 -5.61 11.26 16.61
C ARG A 111 -6.06 10.89 18.02
N MET A 112 -5.77 9.68 18.50
CA MET A 112 -6.11 9.25 19.85
C MET A 112 -5.37 10.06 20.93
N LEU A 113 -4.14 10.47 20.66
CA LEU A 113 -3.37 11.33 21.56
C LEU A 113 -3.93 12.76 21.62
N VAL A 114 -4.35 13.31 20.48
CA VAL A 114 -4.88 14.69 20.37
C VAL A 114 -6.32 14.80 20.85
N ARG A 115 -7.11 13.74 20.70
CA ARG A 115 -8.50 13.66 21.18
C ARG A 115 -8.63 12.52 22.20
N PRO A 116 -8.12 12.71 23.44
CA PRO A 116 -8.34 11.72 24.48
C PRO A 116 -9.85 11.55 24.68
N GLN A 117 -10.33 10.33 24.44
CA GLN A 117 -11.73 9.98 24.63
C GLN A 117 -11.99 9.96 26.14
N PRO A 118 -13.00 10.69 26.66
CA PRO A 118 -13.36 10.57 28.07
C PRO A 118 -13.73 9.11 28.34
N ARG A 119 -13.08 8.52 29.35
CA ARG A 119 -13.36 7.15 29.82
C ARG A 119 -14.77 7.05 30.37
#